data_AF-A0A8S0UC22-F1
#
_entry.id   AF-A0A8S0UC22-F1
#
_cell.length_a   1.000
_cell.length_b   1.000
_cell.length_c   1.000
_cell.angle_alpha   90.00
_cell.angle_beta   90.00
_cell.angle_gamma   90.00
#
_symmetry.space_group_name_H-M   'P 1'
#
loop_
_entity.id
_entity.type
_entity.pdbx_description
1 polymer ?
#
loop_
_entity_poly.entity_id
_entity_poly.type
_entity_poly.pdbx_seq_one_letter_code
_entity_poly.pdbx_strand_id
1 'polypeptide(L)'
;MIEDPDRVCGVLLADGTQVRSLVVLSNATPYRTFMEFVPKNVLPDDFLHAIKSSDYSSATTKINLAVSKLPQFHCCKLGNPDAGPQHMGDHSHWF
;
A
#
# COMPACT_ATOMS: atom_id res chain seq x y z
N MET A 1 -10.73 -0.52 -18.80
CA MET A 1 -11.44 -0.43 -20.09
C MET A 1 -12.19 0.88 -20.12
N ILE A 2 -11.94 1.70 -21.14
CA ILE A 2 -12.57 3.01 -21.34
C ILE A 2 -13.26 2.94 -22.71
N GLU A 3 -14.58 2.90 -22.73
CA GLU A 3 -15.40 2.91 -23.96
C GLU A 3 -15.96 4.33 -24.21
N ASP A 4 -15.97 5.18 -23.18
CA ASP A 4 -16.36 6.60 -23.18
C ASP A 4 -15.18 7.40 -22.61
N PRO A 5 -14.63 8.42 -23.30
CA PRO A 5 -13.38 9.10 -22.94
C PRO A 5 -13.29 9.54 -21.48
N ASP A 6 -14.41 9.86 -20.84
CA ASP A 6 -14.43 10.38 -19.46
C ASP A 6 -14.88 9.33 -18.42
N ARG A 7 -15.09 8.07 -18.80
CA ARG A 7 -15.67 7.06 -17.90
C ARG A 7 -15.09 5.66 -18.04
N VAL A 8 -14.72 5.09 -16.90
CA VAL A 8 -14.42 3.66 -16.77
C VAL A 8 -15.71 2.84 -16.83
N CYS A 9 -15.72 1.81 -17.68
CA CYS A 9 -16.86 0.89 -17.86
C CYS A 9 -16.56 -0.54 -17.39
N GLY A 10 -15.35 -0.78 -16.88
CA GLY A 10 -14.91 -2.08 -16.42
C GLY A 10 -13.40 -2.28 -16.46
N VAL A 11 -12.98 -3.52 -16.21
CA VAL A 11 -11.58 -3.95 -16.23
C VAL A 11 -11.37 -5.06 -17.25
N LEU A 12 -10.17 -5.11 -17.82
CA LEU A 12 -9.69 -6.21 -18.66
C LEU A 12 -8.72 -7.01 -17.81
N LEU A 13 -9.02 -8.29 -17.60
CA LEU A 13 -8.14 -9.21 -16.88
C LEU A 13 -7.01 -9.70 -17.79
N ALA A 14 -5.95 -10.24 -17.19
CA ALA A 14 -4.76 -10.68 -17.93
C ALA A 14 -5.03 -11.84 -18.91
N ASP A 15 -6.08 -12.63 -18.68
CA ASP A 15 -6.53 -13.71 -19.55
C ASP A 15 -7.41 -13.22 -20.73
N GLY A 16 -7.63 -11.90 -20.83
CA GLY A 16 -8.49 -11.28 -21.83
C GLY A 16 -9.95 -11.17 -21.43
N THR A 17 -10.36 -11.70 -20.27
CA THR A 17 -11.74 -11.58 -19.78
C THR A 17 -12.08 -10.13 -19.47
N GLN A 18 -13.22 -9.65 -19.97
CA GLN A 18 -13.74 -8.32 -19.66
C GLN A 18 -14.78 -8.39 -18.54
N VAL A 19 -14.58 -7.61 -17.49
CA VAL A 19 -15.55 -7.48 -16.39
C VAL A 19 -16.13 -6.07 -16.43
N ARG A 20 -17.42 -5.95 -16.75
CA ARG A 20 -18.14 -4.67 -16.81
C ARG A 20 -18.56 -4.21 -15.42
N SER A 21 -18.41 -2.91 -15.16
CA SER A 21 -18.87 -2.28 -13.93
C SER A 21 -19.08 -0.78 -14.14
N LEU A 22 -20.04 -0.19 -13.42
CA LEU A 22 -20.24 1.26 -13.40
C LEU A 22 -19.22 1.98 -12.52
N VAL A 23 -18.58 1.27 -11.60
CA VAL A 23 -17.58 1.78 -10.64
C VAL A 23 -16.44 0.78 -10.52
N VAL A 24 -15.20 1.28 -10.55
CA VAL A 24 -13.99 0.46 -10.34
C VAL A 24 -13.19 1.09 -9.20
N LEU A 25 -12.87 0.28 -8.19
CA LEU A 25 -12.00 0.66 -7.08
C LEU A 25 -10.65 -0.04 -7.27
N SER A 26 -9.57 0.73 -7.42
CA SER A 26 -8.22 0.19 -7.51
C SER A 26 -7.56 0.19 -6.14
N ASN A 27 -7.18 -0.99 -5.65
CA ASN A 27 -6.35 -1.15 -4.46
C ASN A 27 -4.84 -1.29 -4.79
N ALA A 28 -4.47 -1.12 -6.07
CA ALA A 28 -3.08 -1.12 -6.48
C ALA A 28 -2.40 0.20 -6.09
N THR A 29 -1.07 0.26 -6.17
CA THR A 29 -0.37 1.52 -5.95
C THR A 29 -0.83 2.58 -6.97
N PRO A 30 -0.75 3.88 -6.63
CA PRO A 30 -1.06 4.95 -7.57
C PRO A 30 -0.28 4.81 -8.88
N TYR A 31 1.00 4.42 -8.79
CA TYR A 31 1.81 4.16 -9.98
C TYR A 31 1.21 3.09 -10.89
N ARG A 32 0.90 1.90 -10.35
CA ARG A 32 0.27 0.82 -11.15
C ARG A 32 -1.07 1.27 -11.75
N THR A 33 -1.90 1.90 -10.93
CA THR A 33 -3.23 2.36 -11.36
C THR A 33 -3.15 3.35 -12.51
N PHE A 34 -2.41 4.44 -12.34
CA PHE A 34 -2.45 5.57 -13.28
C PHE A 34 -1.43 5.50 -14.40
N MET A 35 -0.32 4.79 -14.22
CA MET A 35 0.73 4.68 -15.24
C MET A 35 0.61 3.44 -16.13
N GLU A 36 -0.01 2.37 -15.61
CA GLU A 36 -0.02 1.07 -16.31
C GLU A 36 -1.43 0.58 -16.65
N PHE A 37 -2.42 0.76 -15.77
CA PHE A 37 -3.77 0.23 -16.00
C PHE A 37 -4.69 1.22 -16.73
N VAL A 38 -4.50 2.51 -16.49
CA VAL A 38 -5.23 3.57 -17.19
C VAL A 38 -4.57 3.82 -18.56
N PRO A 39 -5.34 3.88 -19.67
CA PRO A 39 -4.81 4.23 -20.99
C PRO A 39 -4.04 5.56 -21.00
N LYS A 40 -3.04 5.67 -21.88
CA LYS A 40 -2.26 6.91 -22.04
C LYS A 40 -3.14 8.04 -22.58
N ASN A 41 -2.80 9.28 -22.25
CA ASN A 41 -3.41 10.52 -22.74
C ASN A 41 -4.87 10.78 -22.30
N VAL A 42 -5.39 10.03 -21.31
CA VAL A 42 -6.72 10.30 -20.72
C VAL A 42 -6.64 11.10 -19.42
N LEU A 43 -5.44 11.28 -18.88
CA LEU A 43 -5.19 12.04 -17.65
C LEU A 43 -4.27 13.23 -17.94
N PRO A 44 -4.42 14.34 -17.20
CA PRO A 44 -3.52 15.50 -17.31
C PRO A 44 -2.04 15.14 -17.06
N ASP A 45 -1.14 15.75 -17.82
CA ASP A 45 0.29 15.46 -17.76
C ASP A 45 0.93 15.83 -16.42
N ASP A 46 0.46 16.91 -15.79
CA ASP A 46 0.90 17.37 -14.46
C ASP A 46 0.54 16.34 -13.37
N PHE A 47 -0.66 15.75 -13.43
CA PHE A 47 -1.05 14.64 -12.56
C PHE A 47 -0.13 13.44 -12.74
N LEU A 48 0.12 13.01 -13.98
CA LEU A 48 1.01 11.89 -14.26
C LEU A 48 2.45 12.16 -13.78
N HIS A 49 2.92 13.41 -13.91
CA HIS A 49 4.22 13.83 -13.40
C HIS A 49 4.30 13.68 -11.86
N ALA A 50 3.27 14.12 -11.14
CA ALA A 50 3.21 14.00 -9.68
C ALA A 50 3.22 12.54 -9.20
N ILE A 51 2.52 11.64 -9.92
CA ILE A 51 2.55 10.20 -9.62
C ILE A 51 3.95 9.62 -9.85
N LYS A 52 4.63 10.00 -10.93
CA LYS A 52 6.01 9.53 -11.21
C LYS A 52 7.02 10.02 -10.19
N SER A 53 6.85 11.22 -9.66
CA SER A 53 7.76 11.81 -8.66
C SER A 53 7.42 11.41 -7.23
N SER A 54 6.37 10.59 -7.01
CA SER A 54 6.00 10.14 -5.68
C SER A 54 7.08 9.22 -5.12
N ASP A 55 7.61 9.57 -3.95
CA ASP A 55 8.63 8.77 -3.28
C ASP A 55 7.99 7.58 -2.55
N TYR A 56 8.34 6.38 -2.97
CA TYR A 56 7.93 5.13 -2.32
C TYR A 56 8.99 4.60 -1.35
N SER A 57 10.08 5.33 -1.16
CA SER A 57 11.06 5.00 -0.14
C SER A 57 10.36 5.07 1.22
N SER A 58 10.33 3.92 1.89
CA SER A 58 9.91 3.85 3.28
C SER A 58 11.11 3.40 4.07
N ALA A 59 11.49 4.19 5.07
CA ALA A 59 12.49 3.79 6.06
C ALA A 59 11.97 2.64 6.97
N THR A 60 10.73 2.19 6.77
CA THR A 60 10.11 1.16 7.59
C THR A 60 10.57 -0.21 7.15
N THR A 61 11.32 -0.89 8.01
CA THR A 61 11.64 -2.31 7.86
C THR A 61 10.81 -3.11 8.86
N LYS A 62 10.05 -4.11 8.37
CA LYS A 62 9.33 -5.05 9.23
C LYS A 62 10.11 -6.36 9.33
N ILE A 63 10.46 -6.74 10.54
CA ILE A 63 11.14 -8.01 10.84
C ILE A 63 10.18 -8.87 11.63
N ASN A 64 9.92 -10.11 11.17
CA ASN A 64 9.18 -11.10 11.95
C ASN A 64 10.20 -12.08 12.53
N LEU A 65 10.23 -12.21 13.86
CA LEU A 65 11.17 -13.07 14.57
C LEU A 65 10.40 -14.16 15.32
N ALA A 66 10.69 -15.42 15.03
CA ALA A 66 10.23 -16.54 15.83
C ALA A 66 11.25 -16.78 16.96
N VAL A 67 10.82 -16.62 18.20
CA VAL A 67 11.69 -16.72 19.39
C VAL A 67 11.07 -17.68 20.41
N SER A 68 11.92 -18.45 21.11
CA SER A 68 11.49 -19.38 22.16
C SER A 68 11.22 -18.69 23.50
N LYS A 69 11.60 -17.41 23.64
CA LYS A 69 11.43 -16.60 24.85
C LYS A 69 11.40 -15.11 24.51
N LEU A 70 10.94 -14.28 25.43
CA LEU A 70 10.91 -12.82 25.26
C LEU A 70 12.33 -12.24 25.11
N PRO A 71 12.57 -11.35 24.13
CA PRO A 71 13.87 -10.71 23.93
C PRO A 71 14.18 -9.70 25.05
N GLN A 72 15.41 -9.71 25.56
CA GLN A 72 15.85 -8.72 26.56
C GLN A 72 16.59 -7.58 25.88
N PHE A 73 15.96 -6.40 25.81
CA PHE A 73 16.53 -5.23 25.14
C PHE A 73 17.48 -4.48 26.07
N HIS A 74 18.77 -4.41 25.73
CA HIS A 74 19.80 -3.75 26.56
C HIS A 74 19.55 -2.26 26.84
N CYS A 75 18.86 -1.56 25.94
CA CYS A 75 18.49 -0.15 26.12
C CYS A 75 17.36 0.03 27.16
N CYS A 76 16.56 -1.01 27.40
CA CYS A 76 15.50 -1.04 28.39
C CYS A 76 16.06 -1.63 29.68
N LYS A 77 16.58 -0.80 30.58
CA LYS A 77 17.06 -1.22 31.92
C LYS A 77 15.90 -1.56 32.87
N LEU A 78 14.95 -2.38 32.43
CA LEU A 78 13.94 -2.93 33.32
C LEU A 78 14.59 -4.04 34.13
N GLY A 79 14.68 -3.86 35.46
CA GLY A 79 15.24 -4.85 36.38
C GLY A 79 14.38 -6.11 36.56
N ASN A 80 13.42 -6.37 35.66
CA ASN A 80 12.51 -7.52 35.70
C ASN A 80 12.54 -8.25 34.33
N PRO A 81 12.75 -9.58 34.29
CA PRO A 81 12.69 -10.38 33.05
C PRO A 81 11.30 -10.51 32.41
N ASP A 82 10.22 -10.08 33.06
CA ASP A 82 8.86 -10.19 32.54
C ASP A 82 8.57 -9.27 31.32
N ALA A 83 7.41 -9.49 30.69
CA ALA A 83 6.92 -8.62 29.63
C ALA A 83 6.77 -7.16 30.11
N GLY A 84 7.01 -6.22 29.21
CA GLY A 84 7.05 -4.78 29.50
C GLY A 84 6.61 -3.99 28.27
N PRO A 85 6.50 -2.66 28.35
CA PRO A 85 5.95 -1.83 27.27
C PRO A 85 6.65 -2.04 25.91
N GLN A 86 7.96 -2.31 25.92
CA GLN A 86 8.76 -2.59 24.73
C GLN A 86 8.39 -3.90 24.00
N HIS A 87 7.62 -4.79 24.65
CA HIS A 87 7.11 -6.03 24.07
C HIS A 87 5.68 -5.89 23.52
N MET A 88 5.05 -4.74 23.72
CA MET A 88 3.68 -4.47 23.31
C MET A 88 3.68 -3.62 22.04
N GLY A 89 2.72 -3.86 21.15
CA GLY A 89 2.42 -2.90 20.09
C GLY A 89 1.91 -1.59 20.69
N ASP A 90 2.14 -0.48 20.00
CA ASP A 90 1.48 0.76 20.34
C ASP A 90 -0.03 0.64 20.02
N HIS A 91 -0.87 0.85 21.02
CA HIS A 91 -2.28 1.12 20.77
C HIS A 91 -2.39 2.53 20.21
N SER A 92 -2.22 2.67 18.90
CA SER A 92 -2.70 3.85 18.21
C SER A 92 -4.22 3.75 18.16
N HIS A 93 -4.90 4.49 19.05
CA HIS A 93 -6.34 4.73 18.95
C HIS A 93 -6.60 5.59 17.71
N TRP A 94 -6.63 4.93 16.56
CA TRP A 94 -7.25 5.45 15.36
C TRP A 94 -8.43 4.55 15.08
N PHE A 95 -9.56 4.87 15.72
CA PHE A 95 -10.97 4.78 15.31
C PHE A 95 -11.82 4.96 16.58
#